data_AF-A0A3C0FYH4-F1
#
_entry.id   AF-A0A3C0FYH4-F1
#
_cell.length_a   1.000
_cell.length_b   1.000
_cell.length_c   1.000
_cell.angle_alpha   90.00
_cell.angle_beta   90.00
_cell.angle_gamma   90.00
#
_symmetry.space_group_name_H-M   'P 1'
#
loop_
_entity.id
_entity.type
_entity.pdbx_description
1 polymer ?
#
loop_
_entity_poly.entity_id
_entity_poly.type
_entity_poly.pdbx_seq_one_letter_code
_entity_poly.pdbx_strand_id
1 'polypeptide(L)'
;MPRLSIFKPEKGNDYKFFDRNIKEMFTVGGTDLHFHKYLGPYDQGSTNKDGDASPTLPQYSGDSLNERTIQDLLFLENRDRKYASDIYIVRGIYNVQDADFNLSQFGMFLQNDTLFLTVHLNDIVERIGRKPMSGDVIEFPHMKDDFSLDESIPIALKRYYVVEDVNRAAEGFSQTWWPHLLRLKMKSLVDSQEYRDIVGDATTEGSLANYMSTFNREKTINDQIVAQAEADAPKSGFNYKQYYVAPIDERGNIRTDNVNTADQRVSTDKTVNAVIDTPASSHYGFYLDGDGVAPNGHPAGFGISFPNSNIDKGDYFLRTDFLPNRLFRYDGNRWVKIEDSV
;
A
#
# COMPACT_ATOMS: atom_id res chain seq x y z
N MET A 1 5.94 -21.35 -60.71
CA MET A 1 5.05 -20.45 -61.47
C MET A 1 4.62 -19.31 -60.55
N PRO A 2 4.78 -18.04 -60.92
CA PRO A 2 4.19 -16.94 -60.18
C PRO A 2 2.67 -17.08 -60.28
N ARG A 3 1.99 -17.31 -59.15
CA ARG A 3 0.52 -17.31 -59.11
C ARG A 3 0.06 -15.89 -59.39
N LEU A 4 -0.96 -15.71 -60.24
CA LEU A 4 -1.61 -14.41 -60.43
C LEU A 4 -1.91 -13.78 -59.07
N SER A 5 -1.52 -12.52 -58.89
CA SER A 5 -1.79 -11.80 -57.65
C SER A 5 -3.31 -11.64 -57.47
N ILE A 6 -3.85 -12.24 -56.42
CA ILE A 6 -5.26 -12.11 -56.02
C ILE A 6 -5.44 -10.88 -55.10
N PHE A 7 -4.33 -10.24 -54.72
CA PHE A 7 -4.38 -9.02 -53.93
C PHE A 7 -5.06 -7.90 -54.73
N LYS A 8 -6.10 -7.32 -54.12
CA LYS A 8 -6.77 -6.13 -54.63
C LYS A 8 -6.54 -4.97 -53.66
N PRO A 9 -6.05 -3.80 -54.14
CA PRO A 9 -5.83 -2.64 -53.29
C PRO A 9 -7.10 -2.06 -52.65
N GLU A 10 -8.27 -2.31 -53.24
CA GLU A 10 -9.55 -1.76 -52.80
C GLU A 10 -10.41 -2.83 -52.11
N LYS A 11 -11.16 -2.41 -51.07
CA LYS A 11 -12.15 -3.25 -50.39
C LYS A 11 -13.46 -3.30 -51.21
N GLY A 12 -13.49 -4.20 -52.18
CA GLY A 12 -14.63 -4.40 -53.06
C GLY A 12 -15.78 -5.22 -52.45
N ASN A 13 -16.68 -5.68 -53.31
CA ASN A 13 -17.80 -6.55 -52.92
C ASN A 13 -17.35 -7.94 -52.44
N ASP A 14 -16.18 -8.39 -52.89
CA ASP A 14 -15.52 -9.60 -52.41
C ASP A 14 -15.16 -9.51 -50.93
N TYR A 15 -14.58 -8.39 -50.48
CA TYR A 15 -14.33 -8.14 -49.06
C TYR A 15 -15.62 -8.23 -48.24
N LYS A 16 -16.69 -7.56 -48.67
CA LYS A 16 -17.99 -7.57 -47.98
C LYS A 16 -18.61 -8.97 -47.94
N PHE A 17 -18.44 -9.77 -49.00
CA PHE A 17 -18.91 -11.14 -49.06
C PHE A 17 -18.19 -12.02 -48.02
N PHE A 18 -16.86 -11.97 -47.98
CA PHE A 18 -16.09 -12.70 -46.96
C PHE A 18 -16.42 -12.23 -45.55
N ASP A 19 -16.48 -10.92 -45.33
CA ASP A 19 -16.79 -10.33 -44.03
C ASP A 19 -18.14 -10.79 -43.48
N ARG A 20 -19.19 -10.78 -44.32
CA ARG A 20 -20.52 -11.23 -43.92
C ARG A 20 -20.54 -12.72 -43.56
N ASN A 21 -19.89 -13.56 -44.36
CA ASN A 21 -19.87 -15.00 -44.11
C ASN A 21 -19.07 -15.34 -42.84
N ILE A 22 -17.95 -14.64 -42.62
CA ILE A 22 -17.15 -14.80 -41.40
C ILE A 22 -17.96 -14.31 -40.19
N LYS A 23 -18.60 -13.13 -40.27
CA LYS A 23 -19.47 -12.61 -39.21
C LYS A 23 -20.53 -13.65 -38.79
N GLU A 24 -21.15 -14.33 -39.75
CA GLU A 24 -22.14 -15.36 -39.48
C GLU A 24 -21.57 -16.53 -38.66
N MET A 25 -20.31 -16.94 -38.90
CA MET A 25 -19.65 -17.98 -38.11
C MET A 25 -19.52 -17.58 -36.64
N PHE A 26 -19.28 -16.29 -36.34
CA PHE A 26 -19.27 -15.78 -34.95
C PHE A 26 -20.68 -15.65 -34.39
N THR A 27 -21.69 -15.31 -35.20
CA THR A 27 -23.09 -15.28 -34.77
C THR A 27 -23.60 -16.66 -34.38
N VAL A 28 -23.14 -17.74 -35.03
CA VAL A 28 -23.61 -19.11 -34.73
C VAL A 28 -22.71 -19.81 -33.71
N GLY A 29 -21.39 -19.72 -33.86
CA GLY A 29 -20.41 -20.48 -33.07
C GLY A 29 -19.74 -19.69 -31.94
N GLY A 30 -19.88 -18.37 -31.90
CA GLY A 30 -19.26 -17.52 -30.88
C GLY A 30 -20.07 -17.45 -29.59
N THR A 31 -19.36 -17.29 -28.47
CA THR A 31 -19.95 -16.98 -27.16
C THR A 31 -20.17 -15.49 -27.01
N ASP A 32 -21.19 -15.09 -26.25
CA ASP A 32 -21.40 -13.69 -25.90
C ASP A 32 -20.35 -13.24 -24.86
N LEU A 33 -19.76 -12.07 -25.09
CA LEU A 33 -18.73 -11.47 -24.25
C LEU A 33 -19.15 -10.05 -23.89
N HIS A 34 -18.95 -9.68 -22.64
CA HIS A 34 -19.29 -8.36 -22.12
C HIS A 34 -18.04 -7.48 -22.10
N PHE A 35 -18.00 -6.47 -22.96
CA PHE A 35 -16.89 -5.52 -23.07
C PHE A 35 -17.12 -4.29 -22.20
N HIS A 36 -16.20 -4.07 -21.27
CA HIS A 36 -16.04 -2.84 -20.50
C HIS A 36 -15.03 -1.95 -21.22
N LYS A 37 -15.54 -0.92 -21.90
CA LYS A 37 -14.75 -0.01 -22.74
C LYS A 37 -13.95 0.95 -21.86
N TYR A 38 -12.63 0.97 -22.02
CA TYR A 38 -11.78 1.98 -21.38
C TYR A 38 -11.96 3.35 -22.05
N LEU A 39 -12.16 4.41 -21.26
CA LEU A 39 -12.38 5.78 -21.74
C LEU A 39 -11.19 6.72 -21.51
N GLY A 40 -10.24 6.33 -20.66
CA GLY A 40 -9.11 7.18 -20.24
C GLY A 40 -8.98 7.22 -18.72
N PRO A 41 -7.98 7.94 -18.18
CA PRO A 41 -7.87 8.14 -16.75
C PRO A 41 -8.95 9.12 -16.23
N TYR A 42 -9.23 9.07 -14.92
CA TYR A 42 -10.03 10.11 -14.28
C TYR A 42 -9.31 11.46 -14.30
N ASP A 43 -10.08 12.54 -14.25
CA ASP A 43 -9.54 13.89 -14.14
C ASP A 43 -8.83 14.08 -12.79
N GLN A 44 -7.67 14.72 -12.81
CA GLN A 44 -6.85 14.98 -11.63
C GLN A 44 -7.20 16.34 -11.03
N GLY A 45 -7.17 16.48 -9.71
CA GLY A 45 -7.46 17.75 -9.03
C GLY A 45 -8.04 17.58 -7.64
N SER A 46 -8.09 18.68 -6.89
CA SER A 46 -8.43 18.77 -5.46
C SER A 46 -9.75 18.11 -5.04
N THR A 47 -10.70 17.99 -5.96
CA THR A 47 -12.04 17.38 -5.77
C THR A 47 -12.13 15.93 -6.25
N ASN A 48 -11.08 15.39 -6.87
CA ASN A 48 -11.07 14.05 -7.49
C ASN A 48 -10.16 13.08 -6.70
N LYS A 49 -10.19 11.79 -7.07
CA LYS A 49 -9.50 10.67 -6.39
C LYS A 49 -8.00 10.88 -6.13
N ASP A 50 -7.35 11.77 -6.86
CA ASP A 50 -5.89 11.95 -6.91
C ASP A 50 -5.34 13.11 -6.05
N GLY A 51 -6.21 13.92 -5.46
CA GLY A 51 -5.78 15.09 -4.67
C GLY A 51 -5.20 16.24 -5.51
N ASP A 52 -4.50 17.17 -4.84
CA ASP A 52 -3.92 18.35 -5.49
C ASP A 52 -2.77 17.98 -6.43
N ALA A 53 -2.73 18.65 -7.59
CA ALA A 53 -1.66 18.49 -8.56
C ALA A 53 -0.30 18.89 -7.97
N SER A 54 0.75 18.14 -8.29
CA SER A 54 2.12 18.42 -7.87
C SER A 54 3.08 18.45 -9.06
N PRO A 55 4.29 19.01 -8.94
CA PRO A 55 5.29 18.95 -10.02
C PRO A 55 5.62 17.52 -10.49
N THR A 56 5.41 16.53 -9.64
CA THR A 56 5.55 15.10 -9.93
C THR A 56 4.28 14.43 -10.49
N LEU A 57 3.13 15.09 -10.39
CA LEU A 57 1.81 14.64 -10.85
C LEU A 57 1.12 15.81 -11.60
N PRO A 58 1.51 16.10 -12.85
CA PRO A 58 0.96 17.21 -13.60
C PRO A 58 -0.52 16.97 -13.92
N GLN A 59 -1.38 17.98 -13.69
CA GLN A 59 -2.81 17.86 -13.92
C GLN A 59 -3.14 17.84 -15.42
N TYR A 60 -3.60 16.68 -15.91
CA TYR A 60 -4.27 16.57 -17.19
C TYR A 60 -5.79 16.68 -16.97
N SER A 61 -6.43 17.71 -17.55
CA SER A 61 -7.87 17.95 -17.39
C SER A 61 -8.57 18.28 -18.72
N GLY A 62 -9.89 18.07 -18.75
CA GLY A 62 -10.75 18.42 -19.88
C GLY A 62 -10.47 17.62 -21.16
N ASP A 63 -10.45 18.31 -22.31
CA ASP A 63 -10.31 17.73 -23.66
C ASP A 63 -8.98 16.98 -23.89
N SER A 64 -8.02 17.10 -22.97
CA SER A 64 -6.76 16.36 -22.99
C SER A 64 -6.85 14.94 -22.43
N LEU A 65 -7.94 14.59 -21.75
CA LEU A 65 -8.20 13.26 -21.21
C LEU A 65 -8.86 12.38 -22.28
N ASN A 66 -8.07 11.49 -22.88
CA ASN A 66 -8.55 10.49 -23.82
C ASN A 66 -7.91 9.13 -23.52
N GLU A 67 -8.25 8.12 -24.31
CA GLU A 67 -7.76 6.75 -24.10
C GLU A 67 -6.23 6.61 -24.28
N ARG A 68 -5.55 7.64 -24.80
CA ARG A 68 -4.10 7.67 -25.03
C ARG A 68 -3.34 8.48 -23.99
N THR A 69 -4.05 9.18 -23.11
CA THR A 69 -3.43 10.02 -22.09
C THR A 69 -2.80 9.13 -21.03
N ILE A 70 -1.58 9.47 -20.64
CA ILE A 70 -0.83 8.79 -19.59
C ILE A 70 -0.88 9.65 -18.33
N GLN A 71 -1.38 9.11 -17.22
CA GLN A 71 -1.55 9.80 -15.94
C GLN A 71 -0.19 10.01 -15.26
N ASP A 72 0.61 8.96 -15.17
CA ASP A 72 1.95 9.01 -14.59
C ASP A 72 3.01 8.83 -15.68
N LEU A 73 3.75 9.90 -15.99
CA LEU A 73 4.81 9.87 -17.01
C LEU A 73 6.07 9.14 -16.54
N LEU A 74 6.32 9.06 -15.23
CA LEU A 74 7.50 8.40 -14.67
C LEU A 74 7.37 6.88 -14.75
N PHE A 75 6.18 6.37 -14.40
CA PHE A 75 5.88 4.94 -14.44
C PHE A 75 5.15 4.51 -15.72
N LEU A 76 4.83 5.47 -16.60
CA LEU A 76 4.11 5.26 -17.87
C LEU A 76 2.81 4.49 -17.70
N GLU A 77 2.08 4.77 -16.62
CA GLU A 77 0.89 4.04 -16.23
C GLU A 77 -0.31 4.95 -15.97
N ASN A 78 -1.49 4.32 -16.01
CA ASN A 78 -2.76 4.93 -15.65
C ASN A 78 -3.31 4.19 -14.44
N ARG A 79 -3.10 4.78 -13.25
CA ARG A 79 -3.51 4.24 -11.96
C ARG A 79 -5.02 4.28 -11.76
N ASP A 80 -5.68 5.33 -12.23
CA ASP A 80 -7.12 5.53 -12.04
C ASP A 80 -7.84 5.50 -13.39
N ARG A 81 -8.11 4.28 -13.87
CA ARG A 81 -8.81 4.09 -15.14
C ARG A 81 -10.31 4.28 -14.98
N LYS A 82 -10.90 4.95 -15.98
CA LYS A 82 -12.34 5.13 -16.12
C LYS A 82 -12.87 4.24 -17.24
N TYR A 83 -13.96 3.53 -16.95
CA TYR A 83 -14.66 2.70 -17.93
C TYR A 83 -16.00 3.32 -18.31
N ALA A 84 -16.54 2.90 -19.45
CA ALA A 84 -17.90 3.26 -19.85
C ALA A 84 -18.90 2.57 -18.91
N SER A 85 -19.98 3.27 -18.55
CA SER A 85 -21.08 2.70 -17.77
C SER A 85 -21.85 1.63 -18.54
N ASP A 86 -21.91 1.79 -19.86
CA ASP A 86 -22.59 0.85 -20.76
C ASP A 86 -21.69 -0.34 -21.08
N ILE A 87 -22.24 -1.54 -20.99
CA ILE A 87 -21.56 -2.80 -21.31
C ILE A 87 -21.87 -3.17 -22.76
N TYR A 88 -20.84 -3.33 -23.59
CA TYR A 88 -20.99 -3.69 -24.99
C TYR A 88 -20.93 -5.20 -25.16
N ILE A 89 -21.97 -5.80 -25.71
CA ILE A 89 -22.00 -7.24 -25.95
C ILE A 89 -21.39 -7.52 -27.32
N VAL A 90 -20.40 -8.40 -27.42
CA VAL A 90 -19.75 -8.80 -28.68
C VAL A 90 -19.61 -10.32 -28.70
N ARG A 91 -19.66 -10.95 -29.88
CA ARG A 91 -19.39 -12.38 -30.01
C ARG A 91 -17.94 -12.66 -30.36
N GLY A 92 -17.38 -13.66 -29.69
CA GLY A 92 -16.00 -14.08 -29.89
C GLY A 92 -15.83 -15.58 -29.68
N ILE A 93 -14.69 -16.08 -30.15
CA ILE A 93 -14.30 -17.48 -30.03
C ILE A 93 -12.90 -17.48 -29.44
N TYR A 94 -12.66 -18.26 -28.41
CA TYR A 94 -11.34 -18.42 -27.79
C TYR A 94 -10.99 -19.90 -27.75
N ASN A 95 -9.69 -20.19 -27.78
CA ASN A 95 -9.22 -21.56 -27.61
C ASN A 95 -9.06 -21.82 -26.11
N VAL A 96 -9.76 -22.85 -25.61
CA VAL A 96 -9.45 -23.43 -24.30
C VAL A 96 -8.21 -24.29 -24.51
N GLN A 97 -7.06 -23.82 -24.03
CA GLN A 97 -5.85 -24.62 -23.99
C GLN A 97 -5.53 -24.96 -22.53
N ASP A 98 -5.39 -26.26 -22.25
CA ASP A 98 -4.90 -26.73 -20.96
C ASP A 98 -3.37 -26.60 -20.96
N ALA A 99 -2.86 -25.45 -20.52
CA ALA A 99 -1.43 -25.25 -20.32
C ALA A 99 -1.05 -25.83 -18.94
N ASP A 100 -0.37 -26.98 -18.94
CA ASP A 100 0.13 -27.62 -17.72
C ASP A 100 1.39 -26.90 -17.22
N PHE A 101 1.40 -26.53 -15.93
CA PHE A 101 2.43 -25.70 -15.33
C PHE A 101 3.70 -26.53 -15.07
N ASN A 102 4.64 -26.52 -16.01
CA ASN A 102 5.86 -27.29 -15.87
C ASN A 102 6.89 -26.58 -14.96
N LEU A 103 6.97 -27.02 -13.70
CA LEU A 103 7.93 -26.57 -12.69
C LEU A 103 9.35 -27.14 -12.87
N SER A 104 9.63 -27.90 -13.93
CA SER A 104 10.94 -28.54 -14.11
C SER A 104 12.10 -27.57 -14.33
N GLN A 105 11.82 -26.28 -14.57
CA GLN A 105 12.84 -25.25 -14.74
C GLN A 105 12.77 -24.26 -13.57
N PHE A 106 13.63 -24.47 -12.58
CA PHE A 106 13.86 -23.49 -11.51
C PHE A 106 14.48 -22.23 -12.11
N GLY A 107 13.74 -21.13 -12.01
CA GLY A 107 14.21 -19.81 -12.43
C GLY A 107 13.53 -19.35 -13.72
N MET A 108 12.54 -18.49 -13.51
CA MET A 108 12.12 -17.47 -14.47
C MET A 108 11.42 -18.00 -15.73
N PHE A 109 10.13 -18.34 -15.60
CA PHE A 109 9.04 -17.85 -16.46
C PHE A 109 7.73 -18.43 -15.91
N LEU A 110 7.07 -17.71 -15.01
CA LEU A 110 5.65 -17.93 -14.72
C LEU A 110 4.89 -17.50 -15.98
N GLN A 111 4.55 -18.44 -16.86
CA GLN A 111 3.55 -18.18 -17.88
C GLN A 111 2.22 -17.99 -17.13
N ASN A 112 1.84 -16.74 -16.91
CA ASN A 112 0.49 -16.40 -16.48
C ASN A 112 -0.49 -16.99 -17.51
N ASP A 113 -1.64 -17.46 -17.04
CA ASP A 113 -2.74 -17.96 -17.86
C ASP A 113 -3.14 -16.87 -18.88
N THR A 114 -2.69 -17.04 -20.13
CA THR A 114 -2.92 -16.08 -21.22
C THR A 114 -3.96 -16.65 -22.16
N LEU A 115 -5.08 -15.93 -22.28
CA LEU A 115 -6.18 -16.34 -23.14
C LEU A 115 -6.10 -15.61 -24.48
N PHE A 116 -6.14 -16.36 -25.58
CA PHE A 116 -6.26 -15.80 -26.92
C PHE A 116 -7.71 -15.86 -27.39
N LEU A 117 -8.30 -14.69 -27.59
CA LEU A 117 -9.66 -14.52 -28.07
C LEU A 117 -9.65 -13.96 -29.49
N THR A 118 -10.37 -14.61 -30.40
CA THR A 118 -10.62 -14.12 -31.76
C THR A 118 -11.99 -13.46 -31.84
N VAL A 119 -12.04 -12.25 -32.40
CA VAL A 119 -13.27 -11.48 -32.61
C VAL A 119 -13.35 -10.94 -34.04
N HIS A 120 -14.57 -10.72 -34.53
CA HIS A 120 -14.79 -10.14 -35.85
C HIS A 120 -14.48 -8.65 -35.88
N LEU A 121 -13.63 -8.22 -36.82
CA LEU A 121 -13.04 -6.87 -36.88
C LEU A 121 -14.08 -5.78 -37.09
N ASN A 122 -14.94 -5.89 -38.10
CA ASN A 122 -15.88 -4.82 -38.40
C ASN A 122 -17.02 -4.77 -37.35
N ASP A 123 -17.45 -5.93 -36.83
CA ASP A 123 -18.54 -6.00 -35.85
C ASP A 123 -18.12 -5.40 -34.50
N ILE A 124 -16.91 -5.69 -34.02
CA ILE A 124 -16.44 -5.11 -32.76
C ILE A 124 -16.23 -3.59 -32.87
N VAL A 125 -15.74 -3.11 -34.02
CA VAL A 125 -15.57 -1.68 -34.26
C VAL A 125 -16.92 -0.97 -34.35
N GLU A 126 -17.92 -1.59 -34.96
CA GLU A 126 -19.28 -1.05 -35.05
C GLU A 126 -19.95 -0.98 -33.66
N ARG A 127 -19.76 -1.99 -32.79
CA ARG A 127 -20.37 -2.02 -31.46
C ARG A 127 -19.68 -1.11 -30.44
N ILE A 128 -18.35 -1.09 -30.40
CA ILE A 128 -17.57 -0.30 -29.41
C ILE A 128 -17.28 1.13 -29.92
N GLY A 129 -17.36 1.34 -31.24
CA GLY A 129 -17.00 2.59 -31.92
C GLY A 129 -15.49 2.76 -32.14
N ARG A 130 -14.66 1.81 -31.70
CA ARG A 130 -13.21 1.77 -31.93
C ARG A 130 -12.68 0.34 -31.92
N LYS A 131 -11.45 0.15 -32.41
CA LYS A 131 -10.72 -1.11 -32.22
C LYS A 131 -10.49 -1.32 -30.71
N PRO A 132 -10.60 -2.56 -30.19
CA PRO A 132 -10.15 -2.86 -28.84
C PRO A 132 -8.69 -2.49 -28.65
N MET A 133 -8.34 -2.12 -27.43
CA MET A 133 -7.00 -1.70 -27.06
C MET A 133 -6.57 -2.35 -25.75
N SER A 134 -5.28 -2.22 -25.45
CA SER A 134 -4.75 -2.62 -24.16
C SER A 134 -5.46 -1.86 -23.03
N GLY A 135 -5.87 -2.57 -21.98
CA GLY A 135 -6.61 -2.01 -20.85
C GLY A 135 -8.14 -2.13 -20.94
N ASP A 136 -8.71 -2.49 -22.09
CA ASP A 136 -10.12 -2.91 -22.17
C ASP A 136 -10.31 -4.19 -21.36
N VAL A 137 -11.45 -4.32 -20.66
CA VAL A 137 -11.75 -5.46 -19.79
C VAL A 137 -12.94 -6.23 -20.36
N ILE A 138 -12.87 -7.56 -20.31
CA ILE A 138 -13.88 -8.45 -20.87
C ILE A 138 -14.36 -9.40 -19.76
N GLU A 139 -15.67 -9.41 -19.52
CA GLU A 139 -16.37 -10.40 -18.70
C GLU A 139 -16.81 -11.58 -19.57
N PHE A 140 -16.61 -12.79 -19.05
CA PHE A 140 -17.03 -14.05 -19.68
C PHE A 140 -18.27 -14.59 -18.95
N PRO A 141 -19.49 -14.34 -19.45
CA PRO A 141 -20.72 -14.65 -18.73
C PRO A 141 -20.95 -16.15 -18.50
N HIS A 142 -20.37 -17.00 -19.34
CA HIS A 142 -20.46 -18.46 -19.26
C HIS A 142 -19.36 -19.11 -18.41
N MET A 143 -18.34 -18.34 -17.99
CA MET A 143 -17.30 -18.80 -17.06
C MET A 143 -17.56 -18.32 -15.63
N LYS A 144 -18.83 -18.22 -15.25
CA LYS A 144 -19.18 -17.91 -13.85
C LYS A 144 -18.88 -19.13 -13.00
N ASP A 145 -18.22 -18.89 -11.87
CA ASP A 145 -18.00 -19.92 -10.87
C ASP A 145 -19.16 -19.92 -9.88
N ASP A 146 -19.99 -20.96 -9.96
CA ASP A 146 -21.15 -21.17 -9.09
C ASP A 146 -20.77 -21.94 -7.81
N PHE A 147 -19.54 -22.46 -7.69
CA PHE A 147 -19.10 -23.35 -6.60
C PHE A 147 -17.92 -22.76 -5.81
N SER A 148 -18.13 -21.58 -5.22
CA SER A 148 -17.17 -21.02 -4.27
C SER A 148 -16.98 -21.95 -3.05
N LEU A 149 -15.73 -22.15 -2.63
CA LEU A 149 -15.39 -22.88 -1.40
C LEU A 149 -15.81 -22.09 -0.14
N ASP A 150 -15.97 -20.78 -0.27
CA ASP A 150 -16.47 -19.91 0.78
C ASP A 150 -17.99 -19.73 0.63
N GLU A 151 -18.74 -20.38 1.52
CA GLU A 151 -20.21 -20.35 1.57
C GLU A 151 -20.78 -18.96 1.93
N SER A 152 -19.94 -18.04 2.41
CA SER A 152 -20.35 -16.67 2.77
C SER A 152 -20.48 -15.74 1.56
N ILE A 153 -20.05 -16.18 0.36
CA ILE A 153 -20.12 -15.40 -0.87
C ILE A 153 -21.43 -15.76 -1.61
N PRO A 154 -22.47 -14.91 -1.57
CA PRO A 154 -23.79 -15.23 -2.12
C PRO A 154 -23.87 -15.08 -3.65
N ILE A 155 -22.77 -14.73 -4.33
CA ILE A 155 -22.73 -14.40 -5.76
C ILE A 155 -21.79 -15.33 -6.53
N ALA A 156 -22.25 -15.80 -7.69
CA ALA A 156 -21.38 -16.51 -8.63
C ALA A 156 -20.25 -15.58 -9.08
N LEU A 157 -18.99 -15.99 -8.86
CA LEU A 157 -17.85 -15.16 -9.20
C LEU A 157 -17.72 -15.06 -10.72
N LYS A 158 -17.80 -13.82 -11.21
CA LYS A 158 -17.62 -13.50 -12.61
C LYS A 158 -16.13 -13.47 -12.94
N ARG A 159 -15.76 -14.08 -14.07
CA ARG A 159 -14.37 -14.08 -14.53
C ARG A 159 -14.11 -12.92 -15.50
N TYR A 160 -13.11 -12.11 -15.15
CA TYR A 160 -12.68 -10.94 -15.92
C TYR A 160 -11.28 -11.16 -16.49
N TYR A 161 -11.08 -10.69 -17.72
CA TYR A 161 -9.79 -10.65 -18.39
C TYR A 161 -9.49 -9.25 -18.90
N VAL A 162 -8.21 -8.86 -18.82
CA VAL A 162 -7.70 -7.59 -19.36
C VAL A 162 -7.04 -7.86 -20.70
N VAL A 163 -7.37 -7.05 -21.71
CA VAL A 163 -6.67 -7.07 -23.00
C VAL A 163 -5.27 -6.50 -22.82
N GLU A 164 -4.26 -7.28 -23.21
CA GLU A 164 -2.85 -6.87 -23.19
C GLU A 164 -2.44 -6.32 -24.56
N ASP A 165 -2.79 -7.04 -25.63
CA ASP A 165 -2.41 -6.68 -27.00
C ASP A 165 -3.47 -7.16 -28.02
N VAL A 166 -3.54 -6.48 -29.16
CA VAL A 166 -4.54 -6.71 -30.21
C VAL A 166 -3.89 -6.77 -31.59
N ASN A 167 -3.73 -7.99 -32.11
CA ASN A 167 -3.14 -8.25 -33.42
C ASN A 167 -4.17 -8.73 -34.44
N ARG A 168 -3.79 -8.76 -35.72
CA ARG A 168 -4.59 -9.44 -36.75
C ARG A 168 -4.44 -10.94 -36.58
N ALA A 169 -5.55 -11.69 -36.56
CA ALA A 169 -5.48 -13.14 -36.49
C ALA A 169 -4.97 -13.69 -37.83
N ALA A 170 -4.04 -14.66 -37.80
CA ALA A 170 -3.49 -15.26 -39.01
C ALA A 170 -4.58 -16.00 -39.83
N GLU A 171 -5.54 -16.62 -39.15
CA GLU A 171 -6.74 -17.23 -39.75
C GLU A 171 -7.73 -16.22 -40.35
N GLY A 172 -7.57 -14.93 -40.02
CA GLY A 172 -8.49 -13.88 -40.43
C GLY A 172 -8.23 -13.29 -41.82
N PHE A 173 -7.20 -13.75 -42.54
CA PHE A 173 -6.89 -13.24 -43.86
C PHE A 173 -7.72 -13.95 -44.93
N SER A 174 -8.49 -13.18 -45.70
CA SER A 174 -9.18 -13.69 -46.88
C SER A 174 -8.22 -13.95 -48.04
N GLN A 175 -8.69 -14.63 -49.08
CA GLN A 175 -7.90 -14.91 -50.29
C GLN A 175 -7.39 -13.64 -51.00
N THR A 176 -8.07 -12.51 -50.77
CA THR A 176 -7.67 -11.18 -51.28
C THR A 176 -6.68 -10.47 -50.36
N TRP A 177 -6.14 -11.15 -49.34
CA TRP A 177 -5.17 -10.67 -48.36
C TRP A 177 -5.65 -9.56 -47.41
N TRP A 178 -6.98 -9.39 -47.28
CA TRP A 178 -7.55 -8.48 -46.30
C TRP A 178 -7.85 -9.20 -44.97
N PRO A 179 -7.52 -8.60 -43.82
CA PRO A 179 -7.86 -9.17 -42.52
C PRO A 179 -9.32 -8.85 -42.14
N HIS A 180 -10.01 -9.85 -41.61
CA HIS A 180 -11.39 -9.77 -41.09
C HIS A 180 -11.48 -10.03 -39.59
N LEU A 181 -10.42 -10.56 -38.98
CA LEU A 181 -10.41 -10.97 -37.58
C LEU A 181 -9.32 -10.26 -36.77
N LEU A 182 -9.60 -10.09 -35.49
CA LEU A 182 -8.68 -9.61 -34.48
C LEU A 182 -8.42 -10.72 -33.47
N ARG A 183 -7.14 -10.88 -33.11
CA ARG A 183 -6.71 -11.72 -32.00
C ARG A 183 -6.35 -10.82 -30.81
N LEU A 184 -7.11 -10.96 -29.74
CA LEU A 184 -6.91 -10.33 -28.46
C LEU A 184 -6.09 -11.28 -27.59
N LYS A 185 -4.90 -10.84 -27.17
CA LYS A 185 -4.14 -11.51 -26.10
C LYS A 185 -4.61 -10.91 -24.79
N MET A 186 -5.03 -11.75 -23.85
CA MET A 186 -5.59 -11.30 -22.58
C MET A 186 -4.94 -12.03 -21.42
N LYS A 187 -4.93 -11.39 -20.26
CA LYS A 187 -4.50 -11.96 -18.98
C LYS A 187 -5.65 -11.88 -17.98
N SER A 188 -5.65 -12.74 -16.97
CA SER A 188 -6.59 -12.64 -15.86
C SER A 188 -6.53 -11.25 -15.22
N LEU A 189 -7.70 -10.69 -14.91
CA LEU A 189 -7.78 -9.44 -14.16
C LEU A 189 -7.32 -9.68 -12.71
N VAL A 190 -6.43 -8.80 -12.23
CA VAL A 190 -6.02 -8.76 -10.84
C VAL A 190 -6.73 -7.61 -10.15
N ASP A 191 -6.99 -7.75 -8.85
CA ASP A 191 -7.48 -6.64 -8.05
C ASP A 191 -6.37 -5.58 -7.94
N SER A 192 -6.57 -4.47 -8.63
CA SER A 192 -5.66 -3.33 -8.66
C SER A 192 -6.51 -2.06 -8.68
N GLN A 193 -5.94 -0.97 -8.18
CA GLN A 193 -6.57 0.34 -8.17
C GLN A 193 -7.12 0.74 -9.56
N GLU A 194 -6.44 0.31 -10.62
CA GLU A 194 -6.81 0.52 -12.03
C GLU A 194 -8.23 0.05 -12.35
N TYR A 195 -8.68 -1.07 -11.77
CA TYR A 195 -9.92 -1.74 -12.17
C TYR A 195 -11.07 -1.51 -11.18
N ARG A 196 -10.90 -0.57 -10.23
CA ARG A 196 -11.88 -0.28 -9.18
C ARG A 196 -13.27 0.10 -9.70
N ASP A 197 -13.37 0.67 -10.90
CA ASP A 197 -14.66 1.01 -11.52
C ASP A 197 -15.48 -0.23 -11.90
N ILE A 198 -14.79 -1.36 -12.15
CA ILE A 198 -15.42 -2.64 -12.53
C ILE A 198 -15.59 -3.54 -11.30
N VAL A 199 -14.53 -3.67 -10.49
CA VAL A 199 -14.47 -4.63 -9.38
C VAL A 199 -15.09 -4.06 -8.09
N GLY A 200 -15.12 -2.73 -7.96
CA GLY A 200 -15.57 -2.01 -6.79
C GLY A 200 -14.44 -1.72 -5.79
N ASP A 201 -14.81 -1.44 -4.55
CA ASP A 201 -13.89 -1.19 -3.44
C ASP A 201 -13.92 -2.36 -2.45
N ALA A 202 -12.76 -2.84 -2.03
CA ALA A 202 -12.63 -3.93 -1.06
C ALA A 202 -13.28 -3.61 0.30
N THR A 203 -13.48 -2.33 0.61
CA THR A 203 -14.14 -1.88 1.85
C THR A 203 -15.67 -1.85 1.74
N THR A 204 -16.23 -1.93 0.53
CA THR A 204 -17.68 -1.93 0.31
C THR A 204 -18.22 -3.36 0.42
N GLU A 205 -19.17 -3.59 1.32
CA GLU A 205 -19.85 -4.87 1.47
C GLU A 205 -20.59 -5.26 0.18
N GLY A 206 -20.36 -6.48 -0.32
CA GLY A 206 -20.97 -6.98 -1.57
C GLY A 206 -20.24 -6.64 -2.87
N SER A 207 -19.10 -5.92 -2.84
CA SER A 207 -18.28 -5.70 -4.04
C SER A 207 -17.47 -6.94 -4.42
N LEU A 208 -17.13 -7.08 -5.70
CA LEU A 208 -16.25 -8.17 -6.14
C LEU A 208 -14.86 -8.05 -5.51
N ALA A 209 -14.39 -6.82 -5.25
CA ALA A 209 -13.10 -6.57 -4.63
C ALA A 209 -13.08 -7.10 -3.20
N ASN A 210 -14.17 -6.96 -2.45
CA ASN A 210 -14.24 -7.46 -1.08
C ASN A 210 -14.07 -8.99 -1.02
N TYR A 211 -14.64 -9.70 -1.99
CA TYR A 211 -14.58 -11.16 -2.07
C TYR A 211 -13.29 -11.70 -2.71
N MET A 212 -12.73 -11.00 -3.70
CA MET A 212 -11.54 -11.46 -4.42
C MET A 212 -10.22 -10.99 -3.81
N SER A 213 -10.23 -9.89 -3.05
CA SER A 213 -9.01 -9.22 -2.61
C SER A 213 -8.40 -9.89 -1.38
N THR A 214 -7.08 -10.08 -1.42
CA THR A 214 -6.30 -10.36 -0.21
C THR A 214 -6.15 -9.11 0.67
N PHE A 215 -6.51 -7.92 0.18
CA PHE A 215 -6.31 -6.65 0.87
C PHE A 215 -6.88 -6.64 2.29
N ASN A 216 -8.12 -7.12 2.49
CA ASN A 216 -8.74 -7.15 3.81
C ASN A 216 -8.00 -8.09 4.78
N ARG A 217 -7.45 -9.20 4.26
CA ARG A 217 -6.63 -10.14 5.02
C ARG A 217 -5.29 -9.51 5.39
N GLU A 218 -4.61 -8.88 4.43
CA GLU A 218 -3.33 -8.19 4.66
C GLU A 218 -3.48 -7.03 5.65
N LYS A 219 -4.57 -6.26 5.54
CA LYS A 219 -4.90 -5.20 6.50
C LYS A 219 -5.10 -5.78 7.90
N THR A 220 -5.88 -6.86 8.02
CA THR A 220 -6.09 -7.53 9.30
C THR A 220 -4.77 -8.03 9.90
N ILE A 221 -3.88 -8.61 9.08
CA ILE A 221 -2.56 -9.06 9.52
C ILE A 221 -1.71 -7.86 9.99
N ASN A 222 -1.72 -6.76 9.24
CA ASN A 222 -1.00 -5.54 9.61
C ASN A 222 -1.52 -4.98 10.93
N ASP A 223 -2.83 -4.83 11.09
CA ASP A 223 -3.47 -4.35 12.31
C ASP A 223 -3.14 -5.25 13.51
N GLN A 224 -3.08 -6.58 13.30
CA GLN A 224 -2.65 -7.53 14.33
C GLN A 224 -1.16 -7.38 14.70
N ILE A 225 -0.29 -7.16 13.72
CA ILE A 225 1.13 -6.90 13.94
C ILE A 225 1.31 -5.60 14.73
N VAL A 226 0.58 -4.55 14.37
CA VAL A 226 0.62 -3.26 15.08
C VAL A 226 0.11 -3.43 16.51
N ALA A 227 -1.02 -4.10 16.71
CA ALA A 227 -1.57 -4.35 18.05
C ALA A 227 -0.61 -5.18 18.92
N GLN A 228 0.06 -6.18 18.33
CA GLN A 228 1.09 -6.94 19.03
C GLN A 228 2.33 -6.09 19.34
N ALA A 229 2.77 -5.25 18.41
CA ALA A 229 3.89 -4.34 18.62
C ALA A 229 3.59 -3.31 19.74
N GLU A 230 2.36 -2.80 19.82
CA GLU A 230 1.90 -1.93 20.90
C GLU A 230 1.87 -2.65 22.26
N ALA A 231 1.53 -3.95 22.28
CA ALA A 231 1.57 -4.76 23.49
C ALA A 231 3.01 -5.06 23.97
N ASP A 232 3.92 -5.33 23.03
CA ASP A 232 5.31 -5.69 23.33
C ASP A 232 6.16 -4.45 23.70
N ALA A 233 5.85 -3.28 23.15
CA ALA A 233 6.54 -2.03 23.40
C ALA A 233 5.57 -0.90 23.83
N PRO A 234 4.98 -0.98 25.05
CA PRO A 234 3.97 -0.03 25.51
C PRO A 234 4.53 1.38 25.77
N LYS A 235 5.86 1.51 25.82
CA LYS A 235 6.56 2.79 26.00
C LYS A 235 7.41 3.08 24.78
N SER A 236 7.18 4.23 24.17
CA SER A 236 8.07 4.78 23.14
C SER A 236 9.26 5.47 23.84
N GLY A 237 10.49 5.04 23.54
CA GLY A 237 11.70 5.67 24.08
C GLY A 237 12.82 4.69 24.45
N PHE A 238 13.93 5.22 24.96
CA PHE A 238 15.09 4.44 25.40
C PHE A 238 14.97 4.12 26.90
N ASN A 239 15.17 2.85 27.28
CA ASN A 239 15.28 2.47 28.69
C ASN A 239 16.69 2.76 29.21
N TYR A 240 16.89 3.88 29.89
CA TYR A 240 18.18 4.25 30.48
C TYR A 240 18.31 3.88 31.97
N LYS A 241 17.34 3.16 32.56
CA LYS A 241 17.39 2.71 33.97
C LYS A 241 18.61 1.86 34.32
N GLN A 242 19.22 1.24 33.31
CA GLN A 242 20.40 0.39 33.48
C GLN A 242 21.69 1.20 33.61
N TYR A 243 21.68 2.49 33.28
CA TYR A 243 22.87 3.33 33.36
C TYR A 243 22.94 4.04 34.71
N TYR A 244 24.14 4.00 35.31
CA TYR A 244 24.44 4.69 36.55
C TYR A 244 25.10 6.04 36.26
N VAL A 245 24.49 7.15 36.71
CA VAL A 245 25.09 8.49 36.60
C VAL A 245 25.94 8.77 37.84
N ALA A 246 27.24 8.94 37.66
CA ALA A 246 28.15 9.40 38.70
C ALA A 246 28.26 10.94 38.67
N PRO A 247 28.18 11.64 39.82
CA PRO A 247 28.42 13.08 39.85
C PRO A 247 29.90 13.37 39.59
N ILE A 248 30.18 14.37 38.78
CA ILE A 248 31.54 14.86 38.52
C ILE A 248 31.78 16.23 39.16
N ASP A 249 32.99 16.48 39.63
CA ASP A 249 33.44 17.81 40.06
C ASP A 249 33.82 18.69 38.85
N GLU A 250 34.12 19.98 39.09
CA GLU A 250 34.56 20.92 38.03
C GLU A 250 35.87 20.49 37.33
N ARG A 251 36.57 19.49 37.88
CA ARG A 251 37.84 18.95 37.41
C ARG A 251 37.69 17.59 36.72
N GLY A 252 36.47 17.06 36.62
CA GLY A 252 36.14 15.79 35.98
C GLY A 252 36.35 14.53 36.84
N ASN A 253 36.60 14.65 38.15
CA ASN A 253 36.67 13.51 39.07
C ASN A 253 35.30 13.20 39.68
N ILE A 254 35.11 11.96 40.14
CA ILE A 254 33.88 11.58 40.85
C ILE A 254 33.76 12.39 42.14
N ARG A 255 32.65 13.12 42.27
CA ARG A 255 32.36 13.93 43.45
C ARG A 255 31.92 13.02 44.60
N THR A 256 32.65 13.12 45.71
CA THR A 256 32.37 12.39 46.96
C THR A 256 31.99 13.37 48.06
N ASP A 257 31.02 13.02 48.89
CA ASP A 257 30.67 13.77 50.09
C ASP A 257 31.45 13.20 51.28
N ASN A 258 32.65 13.73 51.48
CA ASN A 258 33.53 13.35 52.57
C ASN A 258 34.30 14.56 53.12
N VAL A 259 35.03 14.30 54.20
CA VAL A 259 35.94 15.25 54.85
C VAL A 259 37.33 15.04 54.24
N ASN A 260 37.73 15.81 53.22
CA ASN A 260 38.97 15.56 52.46
C ASN A 260 39.97 16.71 52.49
N THR A 261 39.70 17.77 53.25
CA THR A 261 40.60 18.92 53.44
C THR A 261 40.77 19.25 54.92
N ALA A 262 41.95 19.77 55.29
CA ALA A 262 42.33 20.06 56.68
C ALA A 262 41.40 21.05 57.40
N ASP A 263 40.64 21.86 56.64
CA ASP A 263 39.67 22.83 57.15
C ASP A 263 38.29 22.22 57.46
N GLN A 264 38.01 21.00 56.98
CA GLN A 264 36.76 20.31 57.23
C GLN A 264 36.95 19.44 58.48
N ARG A 265 36.18 19.71 59.54
CA ARG A 265 36.16 18.87 60.75
C ARG A 265 34.97 17.92 60.71
N VAL A 266 35.09 16.78 61.39
CA VAL A 266 33.98 15.86 61.63
C VAL A 266 32.86 16.63 62.34
N SER A 267 31.80 16.99 61.61
CA SER A 267 30.50 17.31 62.20
C SER A 267 29.63 16.07 62.14
N THR A 268 28.55 16.05 62.92
CA THR A 268 27.54 14.97 62.94
C THR A 268 27.01 14.62 61.55
N ASP A 269 27.16 15.51 60.56
CA ASP A 269 26.53 15.43 59.24
C ASP A 269 27.47 14.95 58.12
N LYS A 270 28.77 14.71 58.40
CA LYS A 270 29.73 14.22 57.38
C LYS A 270 30.53 13.03 57.86
N THR A 271 30.51 11.94 57.09
CA THR A 271 31.19 10.69 57.44
C THR A 271 32.67 10.70 57.04
N VAL A 272 33.48 9.90 57.74
CA VAL A 272 34.91 9.68 57.42
C VAL A 272 35.06 8.87 56.12
N ASN A 273 34.03 8.12 55.72
CA ASN A 273 34.03 7.31 54.52
C ASN A 273 33.69 8.15 53.29
N ALA A 274 34.34 7.88 52.16
CA ALA A 274 34.00 8.48 50.89
C ALA A 274 32.68 7.90 50.36
N VAL A 275 31.58 8.62 50.54
CA VAL A 275 30.29 8.28 49.93
C VAL A 275 30.14 9.11 48.65
N ILE A 276 29.64 8.50 47.57
CA ILE A 276 29.38 9.20 46.30
C ILE A 276 28.19 10.15 46.51
N ASP A 277 28.34 11.42 46.11
CA ASP A 277 27.26 12.42 46.20
C ASP A 277 26.09 12.04 45.24
N THR A 278 24.91 12.61 45.44
CA THR A 278 23.80 12.40 44.50
C THR A 278 23.93 13.35 43.30
N PRO A 279 23.71 12.89 42.04
CA PRO A 279 23.82 13.74 40.86
C PRO A 279 22.88 14.95 40.86
N ALA A 280 23.43 16.13 40.56
CA ALA A 280 22.64 17.36 40.43
C ALA A 280 21.87 17.47 39.10
N SER A 281 22.15 16.60 38.12
CA SER A 281 21.43 16.48 36.86
C SER A 281 21.67 15.10 36.23
N SER A 282 20.73 14.66 35.39
CA SER A 282 20.96 13.63 34.38
C SER A 282 21.43 14.31 33.08
N HIS A 283 22.41 13.72 32.38
CA HIS A 283 22.94 14.26 31.11
C HIS A 283 22.49 13.43 29.89
N TYR A 284 21.43 12.63 30.03
CA TYR A 284 20.80 12.01 28.88
C TYR A 284 19.98 13.12 28.20
N GLY A 285 20.48 13.62 27.06
CA GLY A 285 20.03 14.86 26.43
C GLY A 285 18.90 14.67 25.43
N PHE A 286 17.78 14.07 25.82
CA PHE A 286 16.61 13.92 24.97
C PHE A 286 15.45 14.83 25.41
N TYR A 287 14.53 15.06 24.46
CA TYR A 287 13.54 16.14 24.53
C TYR A 287 12.30 15.76 25.38
N LEU A 288 12.16 14.48 25.74
CA LEU A 288 11.05 13.88 26.49
C LEU A 288 11.64 12.85 27.46
N ASP A 289 12.33 13.35 28.49
CA ASP A 289 13.06 12.54 29.45
C ASP A 289 12.52 12.69 30.87
N GLY A 290 12.07 11.57 31.42
CA GLY A 290 12.02 11.33 32.85
C GLY A 290 11.22 10.07 33.15
N ASP A 291 11.81 9.18 33.93
CA ASP A 291 11.14 7.98 34.42
C ASP A 291 10.68 8.13 35.88
N GLY A 292 10.90 9.32 36.46
CA GLY A 292 10.56 9.67 37.83
C GLY A 292 11.52 9.06 38.85
N VAL A 293 12.66 8.52 38.40
CA VAL A 293 13.66 7.85 39.24
C VAL A 293 14.91 8.73 39.35
N ALA A 294 15.55 8.71 40.53
CA ALA A 294 16.82 9.39 40.71
C ALA A 294 17.88 8.91 39.68
N PRO A 295 18.68 9.81 39.07
CA PRO A 295 19.66 9.46 38.04
C PRO A 295 20.72 8.40 38.43
N ASN A 296 20.94 8.17 39.72
CA ASN A 296 21.85 7.16 40.27
C ASN A 296 21.11 6.01 41.00
N GLY A 297 19.79 5.93 40.87
CA GLY A 297 18.95 4.96 41.58
C GLY A 297 18.81 5.20 43.08
N HIS A 298 19.18 6.38 43.59
CA HIS A 298 19.02 6.72 45.01
C HIS A 298 17.52 6.72 45.40
N PRO A 299 17.13 6.19 46.58
CA PRO A 299 15.74 6.18 47.01
C PRO A 299 15.14 7.59 46.99
N ALA A 300 14.02 7.75 46.27
CA ALA A 300 13.28 9.01 46.22
C ALA A 300 11.97 8.89 47.01
N GLY A 301 11.63 9.93 47.78
CA GLY A 301 10.28 10.07 48.35
C GLY A 301 9.26 10.46 47.27
N PHE A 302 7.95 10.29 47.54
CA PHE A 302 6.89 10.73 46.64
C PHE A 302 5.73 11.39 47.39
N GLY A 303 5.06 12.34 46.75
CA GLY A 303 3.85 12.99 47.30
C GLY A 303 3.44 14.26 46.58
N ILE A 304 2.34 14.88 47.05
CA ILE A 304 1.76 16.10 46.48
C ILE A 304 2.39 17.40 47.02
N SER A 305 3.25 17.30 48.03
CA SER A 305 3.91 18.43 48.69
C SER A 305 5.28 17.99 49.18
N PHE A 306 6.23 18.91 49.25
CA PHE A 306 7.56 18.60 49.78
C PHE A 306 7.50 18.27 51.29
N PRO A 307 8.34 17.36 51.79
CA PRO A 307 8.46 17.09 53.22
C PRO A 307 8.97 18.35 53.94
N ASN A 308 8.63 18.49 55.23
CA ASN A 308 9.01 19.63 56.08
C ASN A 308 9.99 19.22 57.21
N SER A 309 10.35 17.95 57.31
CA SER A 309 11.22 17.37 58.34
C SER A 309 11.96 16.16 57.79
N ASN A 310 13.16 15.87 58.31
CA ASN A 310 14.05 14.80 57.84
C ASN A 310 14.41 14.94 56.35
N ILE A 311 15.03 16.07 56.01
CA ILE A 311 15.48 16.37 54.64
C ILE A 311 16.97 16.64 54.69
N ASP A 312 17.73 15.78 54.03
CA ASP A 312 19.16 15.91 53.90
C ASP A 312 19.52 16.45 52.51
N LYS A 313 20.69 17.09 52.43
CA LYS A 313 21.19 17.56 51.14
C LYS A 313 21.41 16.36 50.22
N GLY A 314 20.82 16.41 49.03
CA GLY A 314 20.94 15.36 48.04
C GLY A 314 19.74 14.42 47.95
N ASP A 315 18.74 14.57 48.83
CA ASP A 315 17.51 13.79 48.78
C ASP A 315 16.69 14.08 47.53
N TYR A 316 16.08 13.04 46.96
CA TYR A 316 15.16 13.15 45.83
C TYR A 316 13.70 13.05 46.26
N PHE A 317 12.83 13.82 45.61
CA PHE A 317 11.40 13.79 45.84
C PHE A 317 10.60 13.95 44.55
N LEU A 318 9.72 12.98 44.27
CA LEU A 318 8.83 12.97 43.13
C LEU A 318 7.50 13.65 43.49
N ARG A 319 7.20 14.74 42.80
CA ARG A 319 5.93 15.48 42.92
C ARG A 319 4.91 14.90 41.96
N THR A 320 3.84 14.33 42.51
CA THR A 320 2.78 13.65 41.76
C THR A 320 1.57 14.53 41.43
N ASP A 321 1.64 15.82 41.76
CA ASP A 321 0.61 16.83 41.50
C ASP A 321 0.81 17.57 40.18
N PHE A 322 1.95 17.39 39.52
CA PHE A 322 2.21 17.93 38.18
C PHE A 322 1.82 16.91 37.10
N LEU A 323 1.31 17.37 35.95
CA LEU A 323 1.23 16.57 34.73
C LEU A 323 2.19 17.16 33.68
N PRO A 324 3.26 16.46 33.28
CA PRO A 324 3.84 15.23 33.85
C PRO A 324 4.33 15.38 35.30
N ASN A 325 4.45 14.26 36.03
CA ASN A 325 5.01 14.25 37.40
C ASN A 325 6.44 14.81 37.37
N ARG A 326 6.95 15.39 38.46
CA ARG A 326 8.27 16.07 38.43
C ARG A 326 9.20 15.61 39.52
N LEU A 327 10.43 15.26 39.18
CA LEU A 327 11.46 14.87 40.14
C LEU A 327 12.28 16.09 40.58
N PHE A 328 12.48 16.22 41.89
CA PHE A 328 13.28 17.29 42.49
C PHE A 328 14.40 16.72 43.36
N ARG A 329 15.49 17.48 43.51
CA ARG A 329 16.60 17.21 44.44
C ARG A 329 16.76 18.37 45.43
N TYR A 330 16.99 18.08 46.70
CA TYR A 330 17.25 19.10 47.71
C TYR A 330 18.73 19.53 47.72
N ASP A 331 19.01 20.81 47.46
CA ASP A 331 20.40 21.33 47.43
C ASP A 331 20.95 21.74 48.82
N GLY A 332 20.16 21.55 49.88
CA GLY A 332 20.46 22.01 51.25
C GLY A 332 19.72 23.28 51.65
N ASN A 333 19.11 23.98 50.69
CA ASN A 333 18.30 25.19 50.93
C ASN A 333 16.94 25.13 50.23
N ARG A 334 16.86 24.54 49.04
CA ARG A 334 15.64 24.49 48.21
C ARG A 334 15.59 23.21 47.38
N TRP A 335 14.39 22.87 46.94
CA TRP A 335 14.14 21.81 45.96
C TRP A 335 14.39 22.34 44.55
N VAL A 336 15.31 21.70 43.83
CA VAL A 336 15.68 22.03 42.45
C VAL A 336 15.11 20.95 41.53
N LYS A 337 14.47 21.35 40.43
CA LYS A 337 13.91 20.42 39.44
C LYS A 337 15.04 19.67 38.73
N ILE A 338 14.89 18.36 38.59
CA ILE A 338 15.82 17.48 37.87
C ILE A 338 15.22 17.05 36.53
N GLU A 339 14.04 16.44 36.53
CA GLU A 339 13.40 15.90 35.33
C GLU A 339 11.85 15.98 35.40
N ASP A 340 11.21 15.87 34.25
CA ASP A 340 9.75 15.71 34.10
C ASP A 340 9.47 14.24 33.74
N SER A 341 8.70 13.52 34.55
CA SER A 341 8.34 12.12 34.32
C SER A 341 7.21 12.01 33.28
N VAL A 342 7.59 11.73 32.03
CA VAL A 342 6.68 11.65 30.87
C VAL A 342 6.33 10.20 30.51
#